data_AF-A0A1Q4ZJ04-F1
#
_entry.id   AF-A0A1Q4ZJ04-F1
#
_cell.length_a   1.000
_cell.length_b   1.000
_cell.length_c   1.000
_cell.angle_alpha   90.00
_cell.angle_beta   90.00
_cell.angle_gamma   90.00
#
_symmetry.space_group_name_H-M   'P 1'
#
loop_
_entity.id
_entity.type
_entity.pdbx_description
1 polymer ?
#
loop_
_entity_poly.entity_id
_entity_poly.type
_entity_poly.pdbx_seq_one_letter_code
_entity_poly.pdbx_strand_id
1 'polypeptide(L)'
;MRGYAYTALMLLRFLQARGLDLASASEVDIQDFRRWRLDEAEQTVGEAAWDRDAAAIGCLYGFLLRQGVVERRPWRATTRRQRTLASGTRRDLRVRHMELEQYLYCRDVGFGGLAPDGGLDQGFRGWRPHRNRAACELALLTGMRIQEWSTLLLPELGLLDGRRPRTADVELGACAKAGHHRSVYVPGDAMELLDPYLLLERPEIVAKAQGTLRRDHRDLFVITRLEADGAKVCGVLEGRTVTRPIRGMDSRLRRIAVRETGDGLDPLAVFIGAGGRMLTASGWDRVRWAAWERMKAAATGGVGPELPVLGISRSASHVRAAAADLFDPAGAR
;
A
#
# COMPACT_ATOMS: atom_id res chain seq x y z
N MET A 1 -5.78 -11.76 32.55
CA MET A 1 -4.55 -11.75 33.36
C MET A 1 -3.58 -12.89 33.03
N ARG A 2 -4.00 -14.17 32.89
CA ARG A 2 -3.09 -15.30 32.58
C ARG A 2 -2.18 -15.08 31.36
N GLY A 3 -2.71 -14.55 30.26
CA GLY A 3 -1.92 -14.29 29.04
C GLY A 3 -0.76 -13.30 29.25
N TYR A 4 -0.96 -12.25 30.05
CA TYR A 4 0.07 -11.24 30.29
C TYR A 4 1.21 -11.78 31.15
N ALA A 5 0.88 -12.60 32.15
CA ALA A 5 1.87 -13.28 32.97
C ALA A 5 2.70 -14.26 32.14
N TYR A 6 2.07 -14.97 31.19
CA TYR A 6 2.76 -15.87 30.28
C TYR A 6 3.73 -15.12 29.36
N THR A 7 3.30 -14.01 28.75
CA THR A 7 4.19 -13.17 27.93
C THR A 7 5.37 -12.65 28.74
N ALA A 8 5.14 -12.17 29.96
CA ALA A 8 6.21 -11.66 30.83
C ALA A 8 7.23 -12.75 31.18
N LEU A 9 6.76 -13.96 31.53
CA LEU A 9 7.62 -15.10 31.82
C LEU A 9 8.42 -15.55 30.59
N MET A 10 7.78 -15.56 29.42
CA MET A 10 8.41 -15.94 28.15
C MET A 10 9.51 -14.94 27.75
N LEU A 11 9.25 -13.63 27.87
CA LEU A 11 10.26 -12.60 27.65
C LEU A 11 11.43 -12.76 28.63
N LEU A 12 11.14 -12.98 29.92
CA LEU A 12 12.17 -13.16 30.94
C LEU A 12 13.08 -14.36 30.61
N ARG A 13 12.48 -15.52 30.27
CA ARG A 13 13.23 -16.72 29.88
C ARG A 13 14.08 -16.49 28.63
N PHE A 14 13.54 -15.78 27.65
CA PHE A 14 14.25 -15.45 26.42
C PHE A 14 15.48 -14.56 26.66
N LEU A 15 15.36 -13.58 27.56
CA LEU A 15 16.47 -12.70 27.95
C LEU A 15 17.50 -13.46 28.80
N GLN A 16 17.05 -14.28 29.75
CA GLN A 16 17.92 -15.10 30.59
C GLN A 16 18.77 -16.08 29.77
N ALA A 17 18.20 -16.68 28.71
CA ALA A 17 18.94 -17.52 27.78
C ALA A 17 20.08 -16.79 27.05
N ARG A 18 20.05 -15.44 27.02
CA ARG A 18 21.08 -14.56 26.45
C ARG A 18 21.95 -13.90 27.52
N GLY A 19 21.81 -14.29 28.79
CA GLY A 19 22.53 -13.70 29.91
C GLY A 19 22.08 -12.26 30.24
N LEU A 20 20.88 -11.87 29.81
CA LEU A 20 20.31 -10.55 30.05
C LEU A 20 19.15 -10.62 31.06
N ASP A 21 18.88 -9.50 31.72
CA ASP A 21 17.69 -9.32 32.54
C ASP A 21 16.75 -8.26 31.93
N LEU A 22 15.62 -8.01 32.60
CA LEU A 22 14.64 -7.02 32.15
C LEU A 22 15.16 -5.58 32.27
N ALA A 23 16.19 -5.32 33.07
CA ALA A 23 16.75 -3.99 33.26
C ALA A 23 17.86 -3.66 32.25
N SER A 24 18.63 -4.66 31.83
CA SER A 24 19.72 -4.56 30.87
C SER A 24 19.26 -4.70 29.42
N ALA A 25 18.02 -5.12 29.17
CA ALA A 25 17.48 -5.32 27.83
C ALA A 25 17.49 -4.01 27.00
N SER A 26 18.02 -4.11 25.78
CA SER A 26 18.05 -3.04 24.79
C SER A 26 16.87 -3.12 23.82
N GLU A 27 16.71 -2.10 22.96
CA GLU A 27 15.72 -2.14 21.87
C GLU A 27 15.93 -3.34 20.94
N VAL A 28 17.19 -3.71 20.69
CA VAL A 28 17.55 -4.83 19.82
C VAL A 28 17.05 -6.15 20.41
N ASP A 29 17.21 -6.35 21.72
CA ASP A 29 16.77 -7.59 22.38
C ASP A 29 15.25 -7.79 22.33
N ILE A 30 14.50 -6.69 22.41
CA ILE A 30 13.04 -6.71 22.28
C ILE A 30 12.61 -6.98 20.83
N GLN A 31 13.36 -6.48 19.85
CA GLN A 31 13.13 -6.78 18.43
C GLN A 31 13.50 -8.23 18.09
N ASP A 32 14.56 -8.77 18.68
CA ASP A 32 14.95 -10.16 18.50
C ASP A 32 13.95 -11.10 19.19
N PHE A 33 13.41 -10.71 20.35
CA PHE A 33 12.27 -11.42 20.95
C PHE A 33 11.05 -11.42 20.02
N ARG A 34 10.76 -10.30 19.36
CA ARG A 34 9.68 -10.23 18.35
C ARG A 34 9.93 -11.19 17.20
N ARG A 35 11.12 -11.18 16.62
CA ARG A 35 11.48 -12.06 15.50
C ARG A 35 11.36 -13.52 15.92
N TRP A 36 11.96 -13.88 17.05
CA TRP A 36 11.86 -15.24 17.59
C TRP A 36 10.41 -15.67 17.81
N ARG A 37 9.57 -14.80 18.37
CA ARG A 37 8.16 -15.10 18.69
C ARG A 37 7.30 -15.32 17.44
N LEU A 38 7.62 -14.64 16.33
CA LEU A 38 6.91 -14.72 15.06
C LEU A 38 7.44 -15.87 14.17
N ASP A 39 8.74 -16.12 14.18
CA ASP A 39 9.39 -16.93 13.14
C ASP A 39 10.06 -18.22 13.66
N GLU A 40 10.50 -18.26 14.93
CA GLU A 40 11.42 -19.31 15.43
C GLU A 40 10.92 -20.05 16.68
N ALA A 41 9.85 -19.59 17.31
CA ALA A 41 9.27 -20.22 18.50
C ALA A 41 8.62 -21.58 18.14
N GLU A 42 8.68 -22.54 19.06
CA GLU A 42 8.04 -23.87 18.92
C GLU A 42 6.54 -23.79 18.57
N GLN A 43 5.88 -22.73 19.04
CA GLN A 43 4.56 -22.30 18.57
C GLN A 43 4.61 -20.84 18.14
N THR A 44 4.87 -20.60 16.86
CA THR A 44 4.85 -19.25 16.29
C THR A 44 3.47 -18.62 16.41
N VAL A 45 3.42 -17.28 16.46
CA VAL A 45 2.17 -16.53 16.50
C VAL A 45 2.04 -15.57 15.33
N GLY A 46 0.81 -15.40 14.86
CA GLY A 46 0.49 -14.31 13.94
C GLY A 46 0.54 -12.94 14.62
N GLU A 47 0.55 -11.87 13.80
CA GLU A 47 0.66 -10.48 14.25
C GLU A 47 -0.37 -10.09 15.34
N ALA A 48 -1.57 -10.67 15.29
CA ALA A 48 -2.61 -10.43 16.29
C ALA A 48 -2.24 -10.96 17.69
N ALA A 49 -1.62 -12.14 17.78
CA ALA A 49 -1.15 -12.64 19.07
C ALA A 49 0.07 -11.84 19.54
N TRP A 50 0.94 -11.42 18.62
CA TRP A 50 2.02 -10.46 18.93
C TRP A 50 1.50 -9.13 19.49
N ASP A 51 0.41 -8.56 18.98
CA ASP A 51 -0.14 -7.31 19.53
C ASP A 51 -0.56 -7.43 21.00
N ARG A 52 -1.02 -8.62 21.40
CA ARG A 52 -1.33 -8.90 22.81
C ARG A 52 -0.04 -9.00 23.63
N ASP A 53 0.97 -9.68 23.10
CA ASP A 53 2.28 -9.81 23.73
C ASP A 53 2.96 -8.43 23.88
N ALA A 54 2.97 -7.62 22.83
CA ALA A 54 3.44 -6.24 22.80
C ALA A 54 2.75 -5.34 23.84
N ALA A 55 1.43 -5.49 24.03
CA ALA A 55 0.69 -4.77 25.06
C ALA A 55 1.11 -5.20 26.47
N ALA A 56 1.29 -6.52 26.70
CA ALA A 56 1.76 -7.04 27.97
C ALA A 56 3.19 -6.55 28.30
N ILE A 57 4.10 -6.57 27.32
CA ILE A 57 5.47 -6.05 27.45
C ILE A 57 5.45 -4.53 27.75
N GLY A 58 4.60 -3.78 27.06
CA GLY A 58 4.41 -2.35 27.31
C GLY A 58 3.89 -2.05 28.72
N CYS A 59 2.99 -2.87 29.25
CA CYS A 59 2.51 -2.78 30.63
C CYS A 59 3.59 -3.15 31.65
N LEU A 60 4.36 -4.22 31.39
CA LEU A 60 5.46 -4.68 32.23
C LEU A 60 6.54 -3.58 32.38
N TYR A 61 7.08 -3.06 31.28
CA TYR A 61 8.06 -1.98 31.33
C TYR A 61 7.47 -0.67 31.85
N GLY A 62 6.17 -0.43 31.66
CA GLY A 62 5.46 0.66 32.31
C GLY A 62 5.43 0.52 33.83
N PHE A 63 5.27 -0.70 34.34
CA PHE A 63 5.35 -1.01 35.77
C PHE A 63 6.78 -0.89 36.30
N LEU A 64 7.77 -1.49 35.64
CA LEU A 64 9.18 -1.43 36.05
C LEU A 64 9.71 0.01 36.12
N LEU A 65 9.30 0.86 35.18
CA LEU A 65 9.63 2.29 35.19
C LEU A 65 9.03 2.99 36.43
N ARG A 66 7.77 2.70 36.76
CA ARG A 66 7.11 3.26 37.97
C ARG A 66 7.75 2.78 39.26
N GLN A 67 8.37 1.60 39.26
CA GLN A 67 9.07 1.04 40.42
C GLN A 67 10.55 1.45 40.49
N GLY A 68 11.06 2.21 39.52
CA GLY A 68 12.47 2.61 39.49
C GLY A 68 13.45 1.48 39.17
N VAL A 69 12.98 0.32 38.71
CA VAL A 69 13.84 -0.81 38.32
C VAL A 69 14.54 -0.52 36.99
N VAL A 70 13.91 0.29 36.13
CA VAL A 70 14.49 0.76 34.87
C VAL A 70 14.35 2.28 34.77
N GLU A 71 15.42 2.97 34.38
CA GLU A 71 15.41 4.43 34.19
C GLU A 71 14.61 4.85 32.95
N ARG A 72 14.61 3.99 31.92
CA ARG A 72 13.91 4.21 30.66
C ARG A 72 13.46 2.88 30.07
N ARG A 73 12.48 2.95 29.17
CA ARG A 73 12.11 1.79 28.36
C ARG A 73 13.25 1.46 27.38
N PRO A 74 13.43 0.18 27.00
CA PRO A 74 14.46 -0.21 26.04
C PRO A 74 14.33 0.47 24.67
N TRP A 75 13.09 0.74 24.23
CA TRP A 75 12.79 1.39 22.93
C TRP A 75 12.50 2.89 23.07
N ARG A 76 12.98 3.68 22.10
CA ARG A 76 12.74 5.14 22.06
C ARG A 76 11.33 5.47 21.55
N ALA A 77 10.54 6.14 22.37
CA ALA A 77 9.24 6.69 21.97
C ALA A 77 9.40 8.06 21.28
N THR A 78 9.85 8.08 20.02
CA THR A 78 10.00 9.33 19.23
C THR A 78 8.66 9.88 18.72
N THR A 79 7.61 9.05 18.66
CA THR A 79 6.24 9.49 18.32
C THR A 79 5.19 8.71 19.12
N ARG A 80 3.97 9.27 19.26
CA ARG A 80 2.83 8.61 19.94
C ARG A 80 2.45 7.26 19.31
N ARG A 81 2.75 7.06 18.02
CA ARG A 81 2.56 5.83 17.24
C ARG A 81 3.63 4.74 17.50
N GLN A 82 4.84 5.13 17.90
CA GLN A 82 5.96 4.23 18.23
C GLN A 82 6.04 3.90 19.74
N ARG A 83 5.07 4.36 20.55
CA ARG A 83 4.97 4.01 21.98
C ARG A 83 4.61 2.54 22.21
N THR A 84 4.20 1.82 21.17
CA THR A 84 3.71 0.44 21.25
C THR A 84 4.52 -0.46 20.34
N LEU A 85 4.96 -1.61 20.86
CA LEU A 85 5.57 -2.72 20.09
C LEU A 85 4.55 -3.42 19.15
N ALA A 86 3.30 -2.95 19.13
CA ALA A 86 2.22 -3.53 18.35
C ALA A 86 2.46 -3.34 16.84
N SER A 87 1.98 -4.32 16.06
CA SER A 87 1.98 -4.37 14.59
C SER A 87 1.27 -3.18 13.90
N GLY A 88 0.59 -2.33 14.68
CA GLY A 88 -0.21 -1.22 14.17
C GLY A 88 -1.55 -1.65 13.57
N THR A 89 -1.93 -2.92 13.68
CA THR A 89 -3.18 -3.46 13.15
C THR A 89 -4.33 -3.10 14.10
N ARG A 90 -5.11 -2.08 13.74
CA ARG A 90 -6.35 -1.74 14.44
C ARG A 90 -7.38 -2.85 14.21
N ARG A 91 -7.85 -3.45 15.30
CA ARG A 91 -8.92 -4.48 15.28
C ARG A 91 -10.32 -3.91 15.15
N ASP A 92 -10.48 -2.62 15.34
CA ASP A 92 -11.78 -1.95 15.25
C ASP A 92 -11.90 -1.37 13.83
N LEU A 93 -12.16 -2.27 12.87
CA LEU A 93 -12.50 -1.89 11.51
C LEU A 93 -13.86 -1.18 11.55
N ARG A 94 -13.82 0.15 11.65
CA ARG A 94 -15.00 0.97 11.38
C ARG A 94 -15.24 0.97 9.87
N VAL A 95 -15.72 -0.15 9.34
CA VAL A 95 -16.19 -0.23 7.96
C VAL A 95 -17.39 0.70 7.86
N ARG A 96 -17.18 1.87 7.27
CA ARG A 96 -18.26 2.79 6.94
C ARG A 96 -18.77 2.36 5.57
N HIS A 97 -20.01 1.89 5.54
CA HIS A 97 -20.66 1.57 4.28
C HIS A 97 -20.83 2.85 3.47
N MET A 98 -20.56 2.74 2.18
CA MET A 98 -20.77 3.79 1.19
C MET A 98 -21.89 3.33 0.27
N GLU A 99 -22.88 4.17 0.05
CA GLU A 99 -23.94 3.92 -0.93
C GLU A 99 -23.39 4.04 -2.35
N LEU A 100 -24.07 3.43 -3.32
CA LEU A 100 -23.63 3.46 -4.71
C LEU A 100 -23.46 4.90 -5.22
N GLU A 101 -24.40 5.80 -4.90
CA GLU A 101 -24.33 7.21 -5.30
C GLU A 101 -23.11 7.93 -4.72
N GLN A 102 -22.79 7.66 -3.45
CA GLN A 102 -21.60 8.21 -2.79
C GLN A 102 -20.31 7.67 -3.43
N TYR A 103 -20.30 6.40 -3.85
CA TYR A 103 -19.17 5.81 -4.58
C TYR A 103 -19.00 6.44 -5.96
N LEU A 104 -20.08 6.54 -6.74
CA LEU A 104 -20.06 7.16 -8.05
C LEU A 104 -19.60 8.61 -7.95
N TYR A 105 -20.07 9.36 -6.96
CA TYR A 105 -19.61 10.71 -6.69
C TYR A 105 -18.10 10.76 -6.35
N CYS A 106 -17.63 9.86 -5.48
CA CYS A 106 -16.21 9.74 -5.16
C CYS A 106 -15.36 9.42 -6.39
N ARG A 107 -15.80 8.46 -7.21
CA ARG A 107 -15.10 8.04 -8.42
C ARG A 107 -15.07 9.12 -9.49
N ASP A 108 -16.23 9.70 -9.81
CA ASP A 108 -16.42 10.53 -10.98
C ASP A 108 -16.09 12.00 -10.70
N VAL A 109 -16.56 12.57 -9.59
CA VAL A 109 -16.23 13.95 -9.18
C VAL A 109 -14.89 13.99 -8.44
N GLY A 110 -14.71 13.07 -7.49
CA GLY A 110 -13.48 12.99 -6.71
C GLY A 110 -12.28 12.58 -7.58
N PHE A 111 -12.19 11.35 -8.05
CA PHE A 111 -11.02 10.87 -8.82
C PHE A 111 -11.02 11.33 -10.28
N GLY A 112 -12.19 11.36 -10.92
CA GLY A 112 -12.38 11.68 -12.33
C GLY A 112 -12.45 13.18 -12.65
N GLY A 113 -12.73 14.04 -11.66
CA GLY A 113 -12.79 15.48 -11.89
C GLY A 113 -13.97 15.94 -12.73
N LEU A 114 -15.03 15.15 -12.81
CA LEU A 114 -16.29 15.56 -13.43
C LEU A 114 -17.02 16.56 -12.52
N ALA A 115 -17.87 17.37 -13.12
CA ALA A 115 -18.82 18.19 -12.38
C ALA A 115 -19.90 17.29 -11.72
N PRO A 116 -20.55 17.75 -10.64
CA PRO A 116 -21.57 16.95 -9.93
C PRO A 116 -22.78 16.53 -10.77
N ASP A 117 -23.06 17.26 -11.84
CA ASP A 117 -24.09 16.96 -12.83
C ASP A 117 -23.65 15.87 -13.84
N GLY A 118 -22.44 15.33 -13.70
CA GLY A 118 -21.82 14.36 -14.60
C GLY A 118 -21.13 15.00 -15.81
N GLY A 119 -21.16 16.32 -15.94
CA GLY A 119 -20.52 17.07 -17.02
C GLY A 119 -19.00 17.17 -16.87
N LEU A 120 -18.35 17.68 -17.92
CA LEU A 120 -16.93 18.04 -17.85
C LEU A 120 -16.76 19.34 -17.04
N ASP A 121 -15.95 19.31 -16.00
CA ASP A 121 -15.55 20.52 -15.27
C ASP A 121 -14.43 21.27 -16.03
N GLN A 122 -14.76 22.41 -16.63
CA GLN A 122 -13.78 23.26 -17.33
C GLN A 122 -12.74 23.89 -16.39
N GLY A 123 -13.08 23.98 -15.09
CA GLY A 123 -12.18 24.40 -14.02
C GLY A 123 -11.22 23.29 -13.59
N PHE A 124 -11.37 22.06 -14.07
CA PHE A 124 -10.56 20.94 -13.63
C PHE A 124 -9.08 21.18 -13.90
N ARG A 125 -8.28 21.11 -12.84
CA ARG A 125 -6.81 21.18 -12.87
C ARG A 125 -6.15 19.91 -12.34
N GLY A 126 -6.92 18.84 -12.15
CA GLY A 126 -6.40 17.58 -11.65
C GLY A 126 -5.56 16.86 -12.70
N TRP A 127 -4.63 16.02 -12.22
CA TRP A 127 -3.70 15.30 -13.09
C TRP A 127 -4.25 13.90 -13.40
N ARG A 128 -4.45 13.61 -14.70
CA ARG A 128 -4.77 12.28 -15.27
C ARG A 128 -6.01 11.61 -14.66
N PRO A 129 -7.22 12.10 -15.00
CA PRO A 129 -8.47 11.61 -14.45
C PRO A 129 -8.77 10.14 -14.77
N HIS A 130 -8.42 9.64 -15.97
CA HIS A 130 -8.67 8.24 -16.31
C HIS A 130 -7.82 7.29 -15.47
N ARG A 131 -6.54 7.61 -15.25
CA ARG A 131 -5.66 6.87 -14.34
C ARG A 131 -6.27 6.75 -12.95
N ASN A 132 -6.74 7.88 -12.42
CA ASN A 132 -7.25 7.99 -11.06
C ASN A 132 -8.56 7.20 -10.90
N ARG A 133 -9.48 7.32 -11.87
CA ARG A 133 -10.74 6.57 -11.89
C ARG A 133 -10.51 5.07 -12.06
N ALA A 134 -9.63 4.67 -12.97
CA ALA A 134 -9.31 3.26 -13.19
C ALA A 134 -8.70 2.60 -11.94
N ALA A 135 -7.81 3.32 -11.25
CA ALA A 135 -7.27 2.87 -9.97
C ALA A 135 -8.34 2.71 -8.87
N CYS A 136 -9.28 3.66 -8.78
CA CYS A 136 -10.39 3.60 -7.84
C CYS A 136 -11.29 2.38 -8.10
N GLU A 137 -11.65 2.14 -9.37
CA GLU A 137 -12.50 1.00 -9.72
C GLU A 137 -11.77 -0.32 -9.50
N LEU A 138 -10.51 -0.42 -9.91
CA LEU A 138 -9.69 -1.60 -9.69
C LEU A 138 -9.64 -1.94 -8.20
N ALA A 139 -9.42 -0.95 -7.32
CA ALA A 139 -9.41 -1.16 -5.88
C ALA A 139 -10.76 -1.67 -5.35
N LEU A 140 -11.88 -1.12 -5.83
CA LEU A 140 -13.22 -1.55 -5.42
C LEU A 140 -13.52 -3.00 -5.85
N LEU A 141 -13.33 -3.30 -7.14
CA LEU A 141 -13.75 -4.57 -7.74
C LEU A 141 -12.85 -5.76 -7.34
N THR A 142 -11.61 -5.49 -6.93
CA THR A 142 -10.65 -6.55 -6.58
C THR A 142 -10.37 -6.65 -5.07
N GLY A 143 -10.75 -5.64 -4.29
CA GLY A 143 -10.37 -5.56 -2.87
C GLY A 143 -8.86 -5.44 -2.64
N MET A 144 -8.10 -4.96 -3.63
CA MET A 144 -6.67 -4.69 -3.48
C MET A 144 -6.42 -3.49 -2.58
N ARG A 145 -5.41 -3.59 -1.71
CA ARG A 145 -4.94 -2.46 -0.91
C ARG A 145 -4.13 -1.49 -1.75
N ILE A 146 -4.05 -0.23 -1.30
CA ILE A 146 -3.23 0.82 -1.92
C ILE A 146 -1.79 0.40 -2.21
N GLN A 147 -1.19 -0.45 -1.37
CA GLN A 147 0.16 -0.97 -1.56
C GLN A 147 0.22 -1.98 -2.71
N GLU A 148 -0.80 -2.83 -2.83
CA GLU A 148 -0.88 -3.93 -3.79
C GLU A 148 -1.09 -3.37 -5.19
N TRP A 149 -2.20 -2.65 -5.41
CA TRP A 149 -2.52 -2.15 -6.75
C TRP A 149 -1.56 -1.06 -7.23
N SER A 150 -0.89 -0.33 -6.31
CA SER A 150 0.17 0.63 -6.69
C SER A 150 1.41 -0.02 -7.31
N THR A 151 1.58 -1.32 -7.09
CA THR A 151 2.75 -2.09 -7.56
C THR A 151 2.47 -3.00 -8.73
N LEU A 152 1.26 -2.95 -9.30
CA LEU A 152 0.90 -3.77 -10.46
C LEU A 152 1.75 -3.44 -11.68
N LEU A 153 2.21 -4.49 -12.34
CA LEU A 153 2.93 -4.43 -13.61
C LEU A 153 2.01 -4.88 -14.77
N LEU A 154 2.18 -4.27 -15.95
CA LEU A 154 1.51 -4.65 -17.19
C LEU A 154 1.52 -6.17 -17.48
N PRO A 155 2.64 -6.92 -17.35
CA PRO A 155 2.65 -8.36 -17.56
C PRO A 155 1.75 -9.14 -16.60
N GLU A 156 1.54 -8.66 -15.37
CA GLU A 156 0.67 -9.34 -14.39
C GLU A 156 -0.82 -9.26 -14.80
N LEU A 157 -1.17 -8.28 -15.63
CA LEU A 157 -2.51 -8.14 -16.21
C LEU A 157 -2.58 -8.65 -17.66
N GLY A 158 -1.49 -9.26 -18.16
CA GLY A 158 -1.41 -9.71 -19.56
C GLY A 158 -1.54 -8.57 -20.59
N LEU A 159 -1.12 -7.34 -20.24
CA LEU A 159 -1.31 -6.14 -21.06
C LEU A 159 -0.13 -5.78 -21.99
N LEU A 160 0.88 -6.65 -22.05
CA LEU A 160 2.02 -6.46 -22.94
C LEU A 160 1.73 -7.01 -24.35
N ASP A 161 2.49 -6.50 -25.32
CA ASP A 161 2.48 -6.96 -26.71
C ASP A 161 1.11 -6.90 -27.39
N GLY A 162 0.33 -5.85 -27.05
CA GLY A 162 -0.99 -5.61 -27.63
C GLY A 162 -2.09 -6.54 -27.11
N ARG A 163 -1.78 -7.48 -26.20
CA ARG A 163 -2.79 -8.32 -25.55
C ARG A 163 -3.73 -7.47 -24.68
N ARG A 164 -5.02 -7.81 -24.73
CA ARG A 164 -6.10 -7.21 -23.94
C ARG A 164 -7.02 -8.32 -23.44
N PRO A 165 -6.60 -9.08 -22.42
CA PRO A 165 -7.44 -10.13 -21.88
C PRO A 165 -8.67 -9.51 -21.21
N ARG A 166 -9.81 -10.22 -21.27
CA ARG A 166 -11.04 -9.79 -20.59
C ARG A 166 -10.91 -9.83 -19.08
N THR A 167 -10.04 -10.68 -18.52
CA THR A 167 -9.87 -10.85 -17.07
C THR A 167 -8.41 -11.18 -16.80
N ALA A 168 -7.95 -11.02 -15.56
CA ALA A 168 -6.60 -11.41 -15.16
C ALA A 168 -6.58 -12.00 -13.75
N ASP A 169 -5.67 -12.93 -13.50
CA ASP A 169 -5.37 -13.43 -12.17
C ASP A 169 -3.99 -12.92 -11.74
N VAL A 170 -3.94 -12.14 -10.67
CA VAL A 170 -2.73 -11.51 -10.18
C VAL A 170 -2.26 -12.18 -8.89
N GLU A 171 -1.03 -12.69 -8.89
CA GLU A 171 -0.37 -13.15 -7.66
C GLU A 171 0.25 -11.97 -6.89
N LEU A 172 -0.41 -11.55 -5.81
CA LEU A 172 0.12 -10.55 -4.89
C LEU A 172 1.11 -11.21 -3.93
N GLY A 173 2.41 -11.02 -4.18
CA GLY A 173 3.50 -11.58 -3.38
C GLY A 173 4.24 -10.54 -2.54
N ALA A 174 5.49 -10.26 -2.87
CA ALA A 174 6.43 -9.43 -2.09
C ALA A 174 5.99 -7.97 -1.85
N CYS A 175 4.91 -7.51 -2.49
CA CYS A 175 4.35 -6.17 -2.32
C CYS A 175 3.13 -6.10 -1.39
N ALA A 176 2.59 -7.25 -0.96
CA ALA A 176 1.50 -7.31 0.01
C ALA A 176 2.01 -7.01 1.44
N LYS A 177 1.13 -6.44 2.29
CA LYS A 177 1.44 -6.21 3.71
C LYS A 177 1.83 -7.55 4.36
N ALA A 178 2.99 -7.59 5.03
CA ALA A 178 3.57 -8.79 5.64
C ALA A 178 3.90 -9.95 4.66
N GLY A 179 4.00 -9.69 3.35
CA GLY A 179 4.42 -10.69 2.37
C GLY A 179 3.49 -11.89 2.21
N HIS A 180 2.25 -11.79 2.69
CA HIS A 180 1.28 -12.89 2.60
C HIS A 180 0.80 -13.03 1.15
N HIS A 181 1.13 -14.17 0.55
CA HIS A 181 0.77 -14.50 -0.81
C HIS A 181 -0.75 -14.66 -0.94
N ARG A 182 -1.37 -13.90 -1.83
CA ARG A 182 -2.76 -14.15 -2.25
C ARG A 182 -2.92 -13.91 -3.75
N SER A 183 -3.74 -14.73 -4.39
CA SER A 183 -4.18 -14.48 -5.76
C SER A 183 -5.42 -13.60 -5.75
N VAL A 184 -5.49 -12.66 -6.68
CA VAL A 184 -6.63 -11.76 -6.83
C VAL A 184 -7.11 -11.81 -8.27
N TYR A 185 -8.39 -12.11 -8.43
CA TYR A 185 -9.08 -12.07 -9.70
C TYR A 185 -9.45 -10.63 -10.06
N VAL A 186 -9.08 -10.20 -11.27
CA VAL A 186 -9.41 -8.90 -11.85
C VAL A 186 -10.54 -9.11 -12.85
N PRO A 187 -11.77 -8.63 -12.54
CA PRO A 187 -12.93 -8.80 -13.42
C PRO A 187 -12.84 -7.91 -14.66
N GLY A 188 -13.65 -8.22 -15.67
CA GLY A 188 -13.63 -7.50 -16.94
C GLY A 188 -13.96 -6.02 -16.84
N ASP A 189 -14.92 -5.65 -16.00
CA ASP A 189 -15.27 -4.24 -15.79
C ASP A 189 -14.07 -3.42 -15.28
N ALA A 190 -13.21 -4.02 -14.45
CA ALA A 190 -11.98 -3.39 -13.98
C ALA A 190 -10.93 -3.26 -15.09
N MET A 191 -10.84 -4.26 -15.98
CA MET A 191 -9.94 -4.24 -17.14
C MET A 191 -10.38 -3.18 -18.17
N GLU A 192 -11.66 -3.09 -18.48
CA GLU A 192 -12.22 -2.12 -19.42
C GLU A 192 -12.02 -0.67 -18.93
N LEU A 193 -12.15 -0.43 -17.63
CA LEU A 193 -11.92 0.91 -17.06
C LEU A 193 -10.45 1.34 -17.08
N LEU A 194 -9.50 0.43 -17.30
CA LEU A 194 -8.10 0.79 -17.55
C LEU A 194 -7.88 1.33 -18.97
N ASP A 195 -8.71 0.99 -19.95
CA ASP A 195 -8.45 1.28 -21.36
C ASP A 195 -8.29 2.78 -21.68
N PRO A 196 -9.17 3.69 -21.22
CA PRO A 196 -8.98 5.12 -21.47
C PRO A 196 -7.64 5.64 -20.93
N TYR A 197 -7.20 5.12 -19.79
CA TYR A 197 -5.89 5.44 -19.24
C TYR A 197 -4.75 4.83 -20.07
N LEU A 198 -4.82 3.55 -20.41
CA LEU A 198 -3.76 2.83 -21.12
C LEU A 198 -3.59 3.30 -22.56
N LEU A 199 -4.68 3.71 -23.23
CA LEU A 199 -4.70 4.11 -24.63
C LEU A 199 -4.43 5.61 -24.82
N LEU A 200 -4.89 6.47 -23.92
CA LEU A 200 -4.83 7.92 -24.11
C LEU A 200 -3.78 8.58 -23.20
N GLU A 201 -3.90 8.38 -21.89
CA GLU A 201 -3.10 9.13 -20.91
C GLU A 201 -1.70 8.55 -20.73
N ARG A 202 -1.59 7.23 -20.61
CA ARG A 202 -0.34 6.54 -20.32
C ARG A 202 0.71 6.76 -21.41
N PRO A 203 0.40 6.61 -22.71
CA PRO A 203 1.37 6.85 -23.77
C PRO A 203 1.91 8.28 -23.74
N GLU A 204 1.05 9.26 -23.47
CA GLU A 204 1.44 10.67 -23.35
C GLU A 204 2.39 10.91 -22.14
N ILE A 205 2.12 10.25 -21.00
CA ILE A 205 3.01 10.30 -19.83
C ILE A 205 4.37 9.68 -20.15
N VAL A 206 4.39 8.53 -20.82
CA VAL A 206 5.62 7.82 -21.21
C VAL A 206 6.44 8.65 -22.21
N ALA A 207 5.79 9.24 -23.22
CA ALA A 207 6.44 10.10 -24.20
C ALA A 207 7.11 11.31 -23.52
N LYS A 208 6.41 11.99 -22.61
CA LYS A 208 6.97 13.10 -21.81
C LYS A 208 8.07 12.66 -20.85
N ALA A 209 8.06 11.40 -20.41
CA ALA A 209 9.03 10.85 -19.48
C ALA A 209 10.34 10.39 -20.13
N GLN A 210 10.40 10.23 -21.46
CA GLN A 210 11.55 9.64 -22.16
C GLN A 210 12.88 10.28 -21.79
N GLY A 211 12.96 11.62 -21.72
CA GLY A 211 14.20 12.31 -21.34
C GLY A 211 14.68 11.97 -19.92
N THR A 212 13.75 11.74 -18.99
CA THR A 212 14.08 11.33 -17.61
C THR A 212 14.52 9.86 -17.58
N LEU A 213 13.77 8.98 -18.26
CA LEU A 213 14.08 7.54 -18.31
C LEU A 213 15.44 7.27 -18.96
N ARG A 214 15.77 7.98 -20.04
CA ARG A 214 17.09 7.87 -20.71
C ARG A 214 18.24 8.34 -19.82
N ARG A 215 18.05 9.43 -19.06
CA ARG A 215 19.05 9.92 -18.11
C ARG A 215 19.34 8.89 -17.02
N ASP A 216 18.29 8.25 -16.52
CA ASP A 216 18.36 7.30 -15.42
C ASP A 216 18.66 5.85 -15.87
N HIS A 217 18.85 5.60 -17.17
CA HIS A 217 18.90 4.25 -17.77
C HIS A 217 19.82 3.27 -17.03
N ARG A 218 20.98 3.74 -16.54
CA ARG A 218 21.95 2.89 -15.82
C ARG A 218 21.44 2.34 -14.49
N ASP A 219 20.48 3.04 -13.88
CA ASP A 219 19.87 2.68 -12.59
C ASP A 219 18.55 1.94 -12.77
N LEU A 220 18.10 1.71 -14.01
CA LEU A 220 16.87 1.00 -14.32
C LEU A 220 17.10 -0.49 -14.47
N PHE A 221 16.06 -1.26 -14.17
CA PHE A 221 15.99 -2.66 -14.52
C PHE A 221 15.39 -2.78 -15.92
N VAL A 222 16.24 -2.92 -16.94
CA VAL A 222 15.84 -2.96 -18.34
C VAL A 222 15.52 -4.40 -18.74
N ILE A 223 14.24 -4.70 -18.87
CA ILE A 223 13.71 -6.02 -19.19
C ILE A 223 13.78 -6.22 -20.69
N THR A 224 14.49 -7.28 -21.08
CA THR A 224 14.72 -7.64 -22.49
C THR A 224 13.73 -8.69 -22.95
N ARG A 225 13.26 -9.56 -22.05
CA ARG A 225 12.30 -10.62 -22.39
C ARG A 225 11.46 -11.05 -21.20
N LEU A 226 10.24 -11.50 -21.50
CA LEU A 226 9.36 -12.19 -20.58
C LEU A 226 9.49 -13.70 -20.78
N GLU A 227 9.38 -14.46 -19.71
CA GLU A 227 9.35 -15.93 -19.72
C GLU A 227 8.11 -16.43 -18.98
N ALA A 228 7.76 -17.71 -19.19
CA ALA A 228 6.70 -18.40 -18.47
C ALA A 228 5.37 -17.62 -18.47
N ASP A 229 4.89 -17.25 -19.66
CA ASP A 229 3.68 -16.43 -19.88
C ASP A 229 3.64 -15.14 -19.05
N GLY A 230 4.79 -14.50 -18.88
CA GLY A 230 4.90 -13.25 -18.13
C GLY A 230 5.12 -13.42 -16.62
N ALA A 231 5.21 -14.65 -16.09
CA ALA A 231 5.50 -14.87 -14.67
C ALA A 231 6.95 -14.54 -14.28
N LYS A 232 7.87 -14.52 -15.25
CA LYS A 232 9.29 -14.20 -15.05
C LYS A 232 9.74 -13.11 -16.01
N VAL A 233 10.64 -12.26 -15.54
CA VAL A 233 11.30 -11.21 -16.32
C VAL A 233 12.79 -11.50 -16.38
N CYS A 234 13.37 -11.35 -17.57
CA CYS A 234 14.81 -11.39 -17.77
C CYS A 234 15.25 -10.05 -18.36
N GLY A 235 16.33 -9.49 -17.81
CA GLY A 235 16.77 -8.15 -18.15
C GLY A 235 18.14 -7.82 -17.56
N VAL A 236 18.57 -6.59 -17.79
CA VAL A 236 19.83 -6.05 -17.29
C VAL A 236 19.55 -5.16 -16.07
N LEU A 237 20.21 -5.46 -14.96
CA LEU A 237 20.22 -4.65 -13.74
C LEU A 237 21.66 -4.41 -13.34
N GLU A 238 22.07 -3.14 -13.20
CA GLU A 238 23.45 -2.77 -12.83
C GLU A 238 24.51 -3.44 -13.74
N GLY A 239 24.22 -3.52 -15.04
CA GLY A 239 25.11 -4.14 -16.05
C GLY A 239 25.15 -5.68 -16.02
N ARG A 240 24.37 -6.33 -15.16
CA ARG A 240 24.29 -7.79 -15.08
C ARG A 240 22.96 -8.31 -15.61
N THR A 241 23.00 -9.39 -16.38
CA THR A 241 21.80 -10.10 -16.78
C THR A 241 21.23 -10.85 -15.57
N VAL A 242 19.98 -10.56 -15.24
CA VAL A 242 19.25 -11.19 -14.14
C VAL A 242 17.91 -11.71 -14.63
N THR A 243 17.52 -12.88 -14.14
CA THR A 243 16.18 -13.44 -14.33
C THR A 243 15.51 -13.50 -12.97
N ARG A 244 14.28 -12.96 -12.86
CA ARG A 244 13.53 -12.94 -11.61
C ARG A 244 12.05 -13.27 -11.83
N PRO A 245 11.41 -13.99 -10.90
CA PRO A 245 9.96 -14.11 -10.88
C PRO A 245 9.33 -12.78 -10.50
N ILE A 246 8.28 -12.35 -11.21
CA ILE A 246 7.62 -11.05 -10.96
C ILE A 246 7.05 -10.99 -9.55
N ARG A 247 6.43 -12.08 -9.08
CA ARG A 247 5.91 -12.22 -7.72
C ARG A 247 6.96 -11.98 -6.61
N GLY A 248 8.24 -12.21 -6.93
CA GLY A 248 9.37 -12.01 -6.01
C GLY A 248 10.03 -10.63 -6.14
N MET A 249 9.57 -9.77 -7.04
CA MET A 249 10.06 -8.40 -7.16
C MET A 249 9.42 -7.54 -6.07
N ASP A 250 10.24 -6.93 -5.22
CA ASP A 250 9.79 -5.96 -4.24
C ASP A 250 9.35 -4.64 -4.92
N SER A 251 8.72 -3.76 -4.14
CA SER A 251 8.24 -2.46 -4.64
C SER A 251 9.36 -1.57 -5.23
N ARG A 252 10.60 -1.70 -4.76
CA ARG A 252 11.74 -0.90 -5.24
C ARG A 252 12.16 -1.37 -6.63
N LEU A 253 12.29 -2.67 -6.83
CA LEU A 253 12.67 -3.25 -8.11
C LEU A 253 11.56 -3.07 -9.16
N ARG A 254 10.29 -3.24 -8.77
CA ARG A 254 9.13 -2.95 -9.64
C ARG A 254 9.11 -1.50 -10.11
N ARG A 255 9.50 -0.56 -9.25
CA ARG A 255 9.53 0.88 -9.56
C ARG A 255 10.49 1.25 -10.69
N ILE A 256 11.59 0.50 -10.82
CA ILE A 256 12.65 0.76 -11.80
C ILE A 256 12.56 -0.20 -13.00
N ALA A 257 11.58 -1.10 -13.03
CA ALA A 257 11.38 -2.04 -14.11
C ALA A 257 10.83 -1.32 -15.34
N VAL A 258 11.60 -1.36 -16.42
CA VAL A 258 11.25 -0.79 -17.73
C VAL A 258 11.51 -1.82 -18.82
N ARG A 259 10.88 -1.65 -19.98
CA ARG A 259 11.14 -2.42 -21.19
C ARG A 259 11.57 -1.46 -22.28
N GLU A 260 12.53 -1.88 -23.10
CA GLU A 260 12.87 -1.16 -24.32
C GLU A 260 11.87 -1.52 -25.42
N THR A 261 11.22 -0.50 -26.00
CA THR A 261 10.32 -0.61 -27.15
C THR A 261 10.89 0.24 -28.30
N GLY A 262 10.32 0.10 -29.51
CA GLY A 262 10.72 0.93 -30.65
C GLY A 262 10.61 2.44 -30.38
N ASP A 263 9.72 2.84 -29.46
CA ASP A 263 9.47 4.24 -29.09
C ASP A 263 10.33 4.73 -27.89
N GLY A 264 11.15 3.85 -27.31
CA GLY A 264 12.04 4.15 -26.19
C GLY A 264 11.80 3.28 -24.96
N LEU A 265 12.01 3.84 -23.77
CA LEU A 265 11.84 3.09 -22.52
C LEU A 265 10.39 3.18 -22.05
N ASP A 266 9.72 2.05 -21.91
CA ASP A 266 8.36 1.94 -21.37
C ASP A 266 8.41 1.34 -19.95
N PRO A 267 8.00 2.08 -18.91
CA PRO A 267 7.85 1.53 -17.57
C PRO A 267 6.95 0.29 -17.57
N LEU A 268 7.26 -0.73 -16.76
CA LEU A 268 6.36 -1.87 -16.62
C LEU A 268 5.19 -1.62 -15.67
N ALA A 269 5.27 -0.61 -14.81
CA ALA A 269 4.19 -0.27 -13.90
C ALA A 269 2.92 0.11 -14.69
N VAL A 270 1.78 -0.43 -14.25
CA VAL A 270 0.45 -0.06 -14.79
C VAL A 270 0.24 1.42 -14.56
N PHE A 271 0.28 1.85 -13.29
CA PHE A 271 0.04 3.23 -12.91
C PHE A 271 1.34 4.04 -12.75
N ILE A 272 1.53 5.01 -13.63
CA ILE A 272 2.70 5.88 -13.65
C ILE A 272 2.36 7.34 -13.33
N GLY A 273 3.36 8.05 -12.82
CA GLY A 273 3.30 9.45 -12.45
C GLY A 273 4.12 10.32 -13.39
N ALA A 274 4.26 11.59 -13.01
CA ALA A 274 5.17 12.49 -13.70
C ALA A 274 6.60 11.87 -13.73
N GLY A 275 7.23 11.90 -14.91
CA GLY A 275 8.54 11.28 -15.13
C GLY A 275 8.51 9.76 -15.36
N GLY A 276 7.34 9.15 -15.57
CA GLY A 276 7.23 7.73 -15.95
C GLY A 276 7.47 6.75 -14.80
N ARG A 277 7.63 7.24 -13.57
CA ARG A 277 7.86 6.37 -12.41
C ARG A 277 6.55 5.84 -11.85
N MET A 278 6.59 4.61 -11.34
CA MET A 278 5.49 4.00 -10.58
C MET A 278 5.06 4.90 -9.41
N LEU A 279 3.75 5.04 -9.20
CA LEU A 279 3.24 5.77 -8.04
C LEU A 279 3.47 4.97 -6.77
N THR A 280 4.09 5.60 -5.78
CA THR A 280 4.15 5.02 -4.43
C THR A 280 2.78 5.09 -3.76
N ALA A 281 2.55 4.27 -2.73
CA ALA A 281 1.36 4.36 -1.87
C ALA A 281 1.14 5.80 -1.34
N SER A 282 2.20 6.50 -0.92
CA SER A 282 2.11 7.91 -0.49
C SER A 282 1.72 8.88 -1.62
N GLY A 283 2.05 8.54 -2.87
CA GLY A 283 1.62 9.28 -4.05
C GLY A 283 0.11 9.12 -4.26
N TRP A 284 -0.39 7.90 -4.09
CA TRP A 284 -1.82 7.62 -4.15
C TRP A 284 -2.61 8.24 -3.01
N ASP A 285 -2.04 8.31 -1.81
CA ASP A 285 -2.65 9.07 -0.71
C ASP A 285 -2.87 10.53 -1.08
N ARG A 286 -1.92 11.18 -1.77
CA ARG A 286 -2.10 12.55 -2.25
C ARG A 286 -3.22 12.67 -3.29
N VAL A 287 -3.33 11.69 -4.19
CA VAL A 287 -4.43 11.64 -5.18
C VAL A 287 -5.78 11.53 -4.47
N ARG A 288 -5.88 10.61 -3.50
CA ARG A 288 -7.07 10.41 -2.65
C ARG A 288 -7.43 11.68 -1.87
N TRP A 289 -6.44 12.36 -1.30
CA TRP A 289 -6.65 13.65 -0.63
C TRP A 289 -7.20 14.72 -1.56
N ALA A 290 -6.62 14.84 -2.76
CA ALA A 290 -7.11 15.79 -3.76
C ALA A 290 -8.53 15.46 -4.21
N ALA A 291 -8.87 14.18 -4.35
CA ALA A 291 -10.24 13.73 -4.65
C ALA A 291 -11.22 14.10 -3.53
N TRP A 292 -10.83 13.88 -2.28
CA TRP A 292 -11.63 14.26 -1.11
C TRP A 292 -11.89 15.78 -1.04
N GLU A 293 -10.87 16.60 -1.25
CA GLU A 293 -11.03 18.06 -1.26
C GLU A 293 -11.98 18.51 -2.38
N ARG A 294 -11.91 17.89 -3.57
CA ARG A 294 -12.84 18.15 -4.67
C ARG A 294 -14.28 17.80 -4.31
N MET A 295 -14.51 16.60 -3.76
CA MET A 295 -15.85 16.18 -3.32
C MET A 295 -16.46 17.19 -2.34
N LYS A 296 -15.67 17.66 -1.35
CA LYS A 296 -16.16 18.67 -0.40
C LYS A 296 -16.50 20.00 -1.07
N ALA A 297 -15.62 20.48 -1.95
CA ALA A 297 -15.82 21.75 -2.64
C ALA A 297 -17.06 21.72 -3.54
N ALA A 298 -17.28 20.59 -4.21
CA ALA A 298 -18.46 20.37 -5.04
C ALA A 298 -19.74 20.21 -4.22
N ALA A 299 -19.69 19.54 -3.06
CA ALA A 299 -20.85 19.40 -2.16
C ALA A 299 -21.33 20.75 -1.59
N THR A 300 -20.43 21.71 -1.35
CA THR A 300 -20.80 23.09 -0.97
C THR A 300 -21.61 23.83 -2.05
N GLY A 301 -21.64 23.35 -3.30
CA GLY A 301 -22.46 23.88 -4.38
C GLY A 301 -23.92 23.37 -4.39
N GLY A 302 -24.32 22.53 -3.42
CA GLY A 302 -25.70 22.06 -3.27
C GLY A 302 -26.11 20.91 -4.20
N VAL A 303 -25.20 20.40 -5.04
CA VAL A 303 -25.43 19.26 -5.94
C VAL A 303 -24.45 18.15 -5.57
N GLY A 304 -24.95 17.11 -4.89
CA GLY A 304 -24.17 15.94 -4.49
C GLY A 304 -24.85 15.14 -3.37
N PRO A 305 -24.55 13.84 -3.21
CA PRO A 305 -25.12 13.02 -2.14
C PRO A 305 -24.62 13.50 -0.78
N GLU A 306 -25.41 13.28 0.28
CA GLU A 306 -24.94 13.52 1.65
C GLU A 306 -23.72 12.63 1.93
N LEU A 307 -22.57 13.27 2.15
CA LEU A 307 -21.35 12.54 2.49
C LEU A 307 -21.46 12.03 3.94
N PRO A 308 -20.96 10.82 4.23
CA PRO A 308 -21.03 10.28 5.58
C PRO A 308 -20.33 11.22 6.56
N VAL A 309 -21.04 11.61 7.62
CA VAL A 309 -20.51 12.52 8.64
C VAL A 309 -19.24 11.90 9.22
N LEU A 310 -18.10 12.50 8.90
CA LEU A 310 -16.85 12.19 9.57
C LEU A 310 -17.03 12.67 11.01
N GLY A 311 -17.39 11.76 11.93
CA GLY A 311 -17.39 12.02 13.36
C GLY A 311 -16.00 12.46 13.81
N ILE A 312 -15.71 13.76 13.69
CA ILE A 312 -14.46 14.40 14.02
C ILE A 312 -14.77 15.42 15.12
N SER A 313 -14.39 15.07 16.35
CA SER A 313 -14.09 16.05 17.39
C SER A 313 -13.10 17.09 16.81
N ARG A 314 -13.44 18.37 16.97
CA ARG A 314 -12.86 19.61 16.38
C ARG A 314 -11.33 19.81 16.53
N SER A 315 -10.49 18.91 16.04
CA SER A 315 -9.03 19.13 15.98
C SER A 315 -8.46 18.76 14.62
N ALA A 316 -7.84 19.74 13.97
CA ALA A 316 -7.24 19.71 12.63
C ALA A 316 -6.17 18.60 12.42
N SER A 317 -5.73 17.95 13.48
CA SER A 317 -4.77 16.83 13.43
C SER A 317 -5.42 15.47 13.13
N HIS A 318 -6.73 15.30 13.36
CA HIS A 318 -7.45 14.03 13.14
C HIS A 318 -8.01 13.87 11.72
N VAL A 319 -8.15 14.96 10.96
CA VAL A 319 -8.67 14.92 9.58
C VAL A 319 -7.81 13.98 8.73
N ARG A 320 -6.48 13.99 8.90
CA ARG A 320 -5.52 13.14 8.18
C ARG A 320 -5.74 11.63 8.33
N ALA A 321 -6.42 11.17 9.39
CA ALA A 321 -6.62 9.76 9.67
C ALA A 321 -7.96 9.22 9.11
N ALA A 322 -9.02 10.03 9.12
CA ALA A 322 -10.36 9.55 8.76
C ALA A 322 -10.55 9.31 7.25
N ALA A 323 -9.81 10.02 6.40
CA ALA A 323 -9.87 9.79 4.95
C ALA A 323 -9.13 8.51 4.52
N ALA A 324 -8.24 7.97 5.36
CA ALA A 324 -7.50 6.73 5.06
C ALA A 324 -8.40 5.48 5.09
N ASP A 325 -9.55 5.56 5.76
CA ASP A 325 -10.46 4.43 5.99
C ASP A 325 -11.40 4.16 4.79
N LEU A 326 -11.38 4.99 3.74
CA LEU A 326 -12.25 4.87 2.57
C LEU A 326 -11.83 3.78 1.56
N PHE A 327 -10.61 3.23 1.67
CA PHE A 327 -10.05 2.26 0.70
C PHE A 327 -9.20 1.15 1.36
N ASP A 328 -9.47 0.78 2.62
CA ASP A 328 -8.89 -0.44 3.22
C ASP A 328 -9.98 -1.53 3.35
N PRO A 329 -10.22 -2.32 2.29
CA PRO A 329 -11.17 -3.42 2.33
C PRO A 329 -10.50 -4.61 3.03
N ALA A 330 -10.46 -4.59 4.36
CA ALA A 330 -10.06 -5.75 5.14
C ALA A 330 -11.28 -6.67 5.35
N GLY A 331 -11.42 -7.64 4.44
CA GLY A 331 -11.92 -8.98 4.76
C GLY A 331 -13.40 -9.25 4.52
N ALA A 332 -13.76 -9.60 3.27
CA ALA A 332 -14.92 -10.43 3.00
C ALA A 332 -14.46 -11.74 2.33
N ARG A 333 -14.53 -12.80 3.14
CA ARG A 333 -14.37 -14.25 2.85
C ARG A 333 -12.96 -14.79 2.71
#